data_AF-E6PJY0-F1
#
_entry.id   AF-E6PJY0-F1
#
_cell.length_a   1.000
_cell.length_b   1.000
_cell.length_c   1.000
_cell.angle_alpha   90.00
_cell.angle_beta   90.00
_cell.angle_gamma   90.00
#
_symmetry.space_group_name_H-M   'P 1'
#
loop_
_entity.id
_entity.type
_entity.pdbx_description
1 polymer ?
#
loop_
_entity_poly.entity_id
_entity_poly.type
_entity_poly.pdbx_seq_one_letter_code
_entity_poly.pdbx_strand_id
1 'polypeptide(L)'
;MSALAIYAQPVHEVALYHSPKRPGFVALCYSTGSGRTLAREAFQRLRHDWPPTDLTPRETETLQAKLNAQKGQAFKQVPLRLTALPEAMRDPWAYIDLLPGDSPETTSIWLSQAEFSQPNRQKINLAHIAACWVDIDLRHENSPPHLRRLSPDAALKLTLARCKGEGVPQPSAVYWTGRGLAVKWYLTKALPKAAYPRWAAVQSALVMLTPTEN
;
A
#
# COMPACT_ATOMS: atom_id res chain seq x y z
N MET A 1 19.86 9.05 -9.00
CA MET A 1 19.71 8.01 -7.96
C MET A 1 18.66 8.51 -6.98
N SER A 2 17.51 7.85 -6.87
CA SER A 2 16.50 8.23 -5.89
C SER A 2 17.02 7.82 -4.51
N ALA A 3 17.02 8.73 -3.53
CA ALA A 3 17.39 8.40 -2.16
C ALA A 3 16.42 7.33 -1.63
N LEU A 4 16.94 6.26 -1.01
CA LEU A 4 16.12 5.24 -0.36
C LEU A 4 15.34 5.91 0.77
N ALA A 5 14.02 5.98 0.65
CA ALA A 5 13.17 6.47 1.72
C ALA A 5 12.99 5.35 2.76
N ILE A 6 13.80 5.42 3.82
CA ILE A 6 13.78 4.48 4.94
C ILE A 6 12.64 4.89 5.87
N TYR A 7 11.63 4.02 6.03
CA TYR A 7 10.38 4.30 6.74
C TYR A 7 9.59 5.45 6.14
N ALA A 8 9.39 5.40 4.82
CA ALA A 8 8.61 6.39 4.10
C ALA A 8 7.17 6.50 4.64
N GLN A 9 6.58 7.69 4.56
CA GLN A 9 5.18 7.90 4.88
C GLN A 9 4.31 7.49 3.68
N PRO A 10 3.18 6.75 3.86
CA PRO A 10 2.35 6.25 2.76
C PRO A 10 1.70 7.36 1.93
N VAL A 11 1.58 8.57 2.47
CA VAL A 11 0.81 9.71 1.94
C VAL A 11 1.18 10.14 0.52
N HIS A 12 2.42 9.87 0.09
CA HIS A 12 2.89 10.21 -1.27
C HIS A 12 3.03 9.01 -2.21
N GLU A 13 2.79 7.80 -1.71
CA GLU A 13 3.09 6.58 -2.44
C GLU A 13 2.21 6.41 -3.69
N VAL A 14 0.93 6.77 -3.60
CA VAL A 14 -0.04 6.61 -4.70
C VAL A 14 0.41 7.40 -5.93
N ALA A 15 0.99 8.58 -5.74
CA ALA A 15 1.51 9.43 -6.81
C ALA A 15 2.69 8.78 -7.56
N LEU A 16 3.39 7.83 -6.93
CA LEU A 16 4.59 7.21 -7.49
C LEU A 16 4.26 6.12 -8.50
N TYR A 17 3.12 5.44 -8.37
CA TYR A 17 2.72 4.38 -9.31
C TYR A 17 1.39 4.60 -10.03
N HIS A 18 0.53 5.52 -9.57
CA HIS A 18 -0.70 5.86 -10.27
C HIS A 18 -0.59 7.14 -11.10
N SER A 19 -1.29 7.16 -12.23
CA SER A 19 -1.37 8.35 -13.07
C SER A 19 -2.83 8.77 -13.24
N PRO A 20 -3.21 9.99 -12.83
CA PRO A 20 -4.58 10.49 -13.03
C PRO A 20 -4.91 10.71 -14.51
N LYS A 21 -3.89 10.68 -15.40
CA LYS A 21 -4.08 10.76 -16.86
C LYS A 21 -4.50 9.43 -17.48
N ARG A 22 -4.34 8.31 -16.77
CA ARG A 22 -4.72 6.98 -17.27
C ARG A 22 -6.20 6.70 -16.99
N PRO A 23 -6.97 6.23 -17.98
CA PRO A 23 -8.33 5.76 -17.72
C PRO A 23 -8.26 4.50 -16.85
N GLY A 24 -9.25 4.34 -15.96
CA GLY A 24 -9.38 3.14 -15.13
C GLY A 24 -9.67 3.46 -13.68
N PHE A 25 -9.41 2.46 -12.84
CA PHE A 25 -9.77 2.45 -11.44
C PHE A 25 -8.58 2.03 -10.57
N VAL A 26 -8.52 2.57 -9.36
CA VAL A 26 -7.75 2.07 -8.23
C VAL A 26 -8.74 1.59 -7.17
N ALA A 27 -8.37 0.59 -6.37
CA ALA A 27 -9.20 0.15 -5.25
C ALA A 27 -8.70 0.78 -3.95
N LEU A 28 -9.56 1.57 -3.31
CA LEU A 28 -9.43 1.92 -1.89
C LEU A 28 -9.85 0.71 -1.07
N CYS A 29 -8.91 0.18 -0.29
CA CYS A 29 -9.10 -0.97 0.54
C CYS A 29 -9.08 -0.54 2.01
N TYR A 30 -9.99 -1.08 2.81
CA TYR A 30 -9.93 -0.90 4.24
C TYR A 30 -10.42 -2.11 5.01
N SER A 31 -9.91 -2.27 6.22
CA SER A 31 -10.30 -3.34 7.14
C SER A 31 -10.44 -2.82 8.56
N THR A 32 -11.60 -3.10 9.14
CA THR A 32 -12.04 -2.66 10.45
C THR A 32 -11.75 -3.73 11.50
N GLY A 33 -11.37 -3.35 12.72
CA GLY A 33 -10.98 -4.31 13.77
C GLY A 33 -9.67 -5.05 13.50
N SER A 34 -8.91 -4.63 12.47
CA SER A 34 -7.70 -5.32 12.03
C SER A 34 -6.48 -5.05 12.90
N GLY A 35 -6.60 -4.27 13.98
CA GLY A 35 -5.56 -4.11 15.00
C GLY A 35 -4.19 -3.81 14.39
N ARG A 36 -4.15 -2.85 13.47
CA ARG A 36 -2.89 -2.26 13.02
C ARG A 36 -2.84 -0.89 13.68
N THR A 37 -2.42 -0.87 14.92
CA THR A 37 -2.08 0.35 15.62
C THR A 37 -0.89 0.96 14.88
N LEU A 38 -1.14 1.72 13.80
CA LEU A 38 -0.29 2.87 13.56
C LEU A 38 -0.36 3.62 14.88
N ALA A 39 0.76 3.61 15.61
CA ALA A 39 0.84 4.16 16.95
C ALA A 39 0.07 5.48 16.96
N ARG A 40 -0.90 5.65 17.87
CA ARG A 40 -1.78 6.82 17.91
C ARG A 40 -1.03 8.13 17.71
N GLU A 41 0.21 8.21 18.19
CA GLU A 41 1.15 9.32 17.96
C GLU A 41 1.62 9.48 16.51
N ALA A 42 1.95 8.40 15.80
CA ALA A 42 2.26 8.41 14.38
C ALA A 42 1.05 8.85 13.55
N PHE A 43 -0.15 8.40 13.92
CA PHE A 43 -1.39 8.87 13.31
C PHE A 43 -1.62 10.37 13.56
N GLN A 44 -1.49 10.83 14.81
CA GLN A 44 -1.67 12.23 15.17
C GLN A 44 -0.65 13.15 14.48
N ARG A 45 0.63 12.73 14.41
CA ARG A 45 1.66 13.46 13.66
C ARG A 45 1.35 13.52 12.17
N LEU A 46 0.99 12.40 11.55
CA LEU A 46 0.63 12.37 10.13
C LEU A 46 -0.56 13.27 9.81
N ARG A 47 -1.62 13.23 10.63
CA ARG A 47 -2.81 14.08 10.46
C ARG A 47 -2.50 15.57 10.68
N HIS A 48 -1.57 15.89 11.58
CA HIS A 48 -1.15 17.27 11.83
C HIS A 48 -0.29 17.81 10.68
N ASP A 49 0.71 17.04 10.27
CA ASP A 49 1.66 17.43 9.23
C ASP A 49 1.03 17.38 7.83
N TRP A 50 -0.03 16.57 7.67
CA TRP A 50 -0.76 16.36 6.43
C TRP A 50 -2.26 16.21 6.70
N PRO A 51 -3.02 17.31 6.80
CA PRO A 51 -4.45 17.24 7.08
C PRO A 51 -5.19 16.51 5.95
N PRO A 52 -6.10 15.56 6.25
CA PRO A 52 -6.92 14.90 5.23
C PRO A 52 -7.68 15.96 4.42
N THR A 53 -7.50 15.92 3.10
CA THR A 53 -7.75 17.03 2.17
C THR A 53 -9.14 17.02 1.50
N ASP A 54 -9.70 18.23 1.36
CA ASP A 54 -10.25 18.87 0.14
C ASP A 54 -11.09 18.05 -0.86
N LEU A 55 -11.94 17.15 -0.38
CA LEU A 55 -13.01 16.59 -1.22
C LEU A 55 -14.15 17.60 -1.35
N THR A 56 -14.71 17.72 -2.56
CA THR A 56 -15.96 18.49 -2.71
C THR A 56 -17.09 17.79 -1.91
N PRO A 57 -18.09 18.53 -1.41
CA PRO A 57 -19.21 17.93 -0.66
C PRO A 57 -19.88 16.75 -1.40
N ARG A 58 -20.02 16.87 -2.73
CA ARG A 58 -20.61 15.83 -3.56
C ARG A 58 -19.75 14.56 -3.66
N GLU A 59 -18.43 14.71 -3.75
CA GLU A 59 -17.49 13.58 -3.77
C GLU A 59 -17.49 12.86 -2.43
N THR A 60 -17.47 13.62 -1.34
CA THR A 60 -17.62 13.14 0.04
C THR A 60 -18.89 12.31 0.19
N GLU A 61 -20.06 12.85 -0.17
CA GLU A 61 -21.35 12.14 -0.09
C GLU A 61 -21.37 10.84 -0.91
N THR A 62 -20.87 10.91 -2.16
CA THR A 62 -20.84 9.75 -3.05
C THR A 62 -19.94 8.64 -2.48
N LEU A 63 -18.77 9.01 -1.96
CA LEU A 63 -17.83 8.07 -1.38
C LEU A 63 -18.36 7.49 -0.06
N GLN A 64 -18.93 8.33 0.80
CA GLN A 64 -19.59 7.91 2.03
C GLN A 64 -20.70 6.88 1.75
N ALA A 65 -21.53 7.11 0.72
CA ALA A 65 -22.58 6.16 0.34
C ALA A 65 -22.01 4.80 -0.09
N LYS A 66 -20.95 4.78 -0.90
CA LYS A 66 -20.26 3.54 -1.32
C LYS A 66 -19.63 2.80 -0.14
N LEU A 67 -19.04 3.52 0.80
CA LEU A 67 -18.43 2.96 1.99
C LEU A 67 -19.51 2.36 2.92
N ASN A 68 -20.59 3.12 3.16
CA ASN A 68 -21.74 2.68 3.97
C ASN A 68 -22.42 1.44 3.40
N ALA A 69 -22.49 1.29 2.07
CA ALA A 69 -23.06 0.11 1.42
C ALA A 69 -22.29 -1.19 1.73
N GLN A 70 -21.03 -1.09 2.18
CA GLN A 70 -20.19 -2.23 2.56
C GLN A 70 -20.08 -2.41 4.08
N LYS A 71 -20.90 -1.69 4.87
CA LYS A 71 -20.93 -1.80 6.33
C LYS A 71 -21.18 -3.26 6.76
N GLY A 72 -20.44 -3.70 7.79
CA GLY A 72 -20.52 -5.07 8.32
C GLY A 72 -19.55 -6.07 7.67
N GLN A 73 -18.89 -5.75 6.55
CA GLN A 73 -17.85 -6.61 5.97
C GLN A 73 -16.50 -6.40 6.67
N ALA A 74 -15.74 -7.48 6.92
CA ALA A 74 -14.43 -7.40 7.57
C ALA A 74 -13.33 -6.77 6.68
N PHE A 75 -13.43 -6.97 5.36
CA PHE A 75 -12.58 -6.37 4.35
C PHE A 75 -13.46 -5.73 3.27
N LYS A 76 -13.15 -4.48 2.93
CA LYS A 76 -13.98 -3.64 2.08
C LYS A 76 -13.14 -3.00 0.98
N GLN A 77 -13.73 -2.85 -0.21
CA GLN A 77 -13.06 -2.32 -1.39
C GLN A 77 -13.95 -1.33 -2.13
N VAL A 78 -13.48 -0.09 -2.30
CA VAL A 78 -14.20 0.93 -3.07
C VAL A 78 -13.40 1.28 -4.32
N PRO A 79 -13.94 1.03 -5.52
CA PRO A 79 -13.29 1.43 -6.76
C PRO A 79 -13.39 2.96 -6.93
N LEU A 80 -12.23 3.58 -7.12
CA LEU A 80 -12.07 5.01 -7.38
C LEU A 80 -11.55 5.20 -8.79
N ARG A 81 -12.15 6.11 -9.56
CA ARG A 81 -11.77 6.35 -10.96
C ARG A 81 -10.55 7.27 -11.00
N LEU A 82 -9.48 6.84 -11.66
CA LEU A 82 -8.18 7.55 -11.70
C LEU A 82 -8.28 8.97 -12.25
N THR A 83 -9.04 9.16 -13.34
CA THR A 83 -9.23 10.47 -13.99
C THR A 83 -10.06 11.44 -13.16
N ALA A 84 -10.70 10.94 -12.10
CA ALA A 84 -11.49 11.71 -11.16
C ALA A 84 -10.92 11.58 -9.75
N LEU A 85 -9.62 11.28 -9.60
CA LEU A 85 -8.90 11.42 -8.33
C LEU A 85 -8.36 12.85 -8.24
N PRO A 86 -8.91 13.69 -7.35
CA PRO A 86 -8.26 14.92 -6.91
C PRO A 86 -6.80 14.66 -6.49
N GLU A 87 -5.95 15.66 -6.55
CA GLU A 87 -4.57 15.56 -6.06
C GLU A 87 -4.51 15.17 -4.58
N ALA A 88 -5.45 15.71 -3.79
CA ALA A 88 -5.83 15.32 -2.44
C ALA A 88 -6.05 13.80 -2.24
N MET A 89 -6.64 13.12 -3.23
CA MET A 89 -6.94 11.69 -3.20
C MET A 89 -5.71 10.79 -3.49
N ARG A 90 -4.52 11.37 -3.69
CA ARG A 90 -3.26 10.61 -3.70
C ARG A 90 -2.81 10.20 -2.29
N ASP A 91 -3.46 10.70 -1.26
CA ASP A 91 -3.27 10.20 0.10
C ASP A 91 -4.38 9.18 0.46
N PRO A 92 -4.06 7.89 0.70
CA PRO A 92 -5.03 6.93 1.20
C PRO A 92 -5.67 7.37 2.53
N TRP A 93 -5.01 8.22 3.32
CA TRP A 93 -5.53 8.70 4.59
C TRP A 93 -6.55 9.83 4.46
N ALA A 94 -6.65 10.49 3.30
CA ALA A 94 -7.72 11.46 3.03
C ALA A 94 -9.13 10.86 3.20
N TYR A 95 -9.25 9.53 3.17
CA TYR A 95 -10.53 8.82 3.33
C TYR A 95 -10.88 8.43 4.76
N ILE A 96 -10.00 8.66 5.74
CA ILE A 96 -10.18 8.12 7.09
C ILE A 96 -11.44 8.63 7.78
N ASP A 97 -11.72 9.92 7.63
CA ASP A 97 -12.91 10.55 8.23
C ASP A 97 -14.21 10.12 7.54
N LEU A 98 -14.13 9.46 6.38
CA LEU A 98 -15.28 8.92 5.64
C LEU A 98 -15.59 7.47 5.98
N LEU A 99 -14.73 6.79 6.75
CA LEU A 99 -14.92 5.36 6.99
C LEU A 99 -16.06 5.10 7.99
N PRO A 100 -16.98 4.18 7.67
CA PRO A 100 -18.14 3.93 8.51
C PRO A 100 -17.76 3.16 9.78
N GLY A 101 -17.68 3.88 10.90
CA GLY A 101 -18.05 3.34 12.21
C GLY A 101 -16.96 2.69 13.05
N ASP A 102 -15.67 2.88 12.76
CA ASP A 102 -14.57 2.43 13.62
C ASP A 102 -13.58 3.56 13.89
N SER A 103 -12.86 3.48 15.01
CA SER A 103 -11.80 4.43 15.33
C SER A 103 -10.73 4.40 14.21
N PRO A 104 -10.22 5.57 13.78
CA PRO A 104 -9.04 5.68 12.93
C PRO A 104 -7.87 4.79 13.39
N GLU A 105 -7.77 4.57 14.71
CA GLU A 105 -6.71 3.80 15.36
C GLU A 105 -6.80 2.28 15.15
N THR A 106 -7.97 1.77 14.76
CA THR A 106 -8.23 0.33 14.56
C THR A 106 -8.52 -0.04 13.12
N THR A 107 -8.40 0.95 12.22
CA THR A 107 -8.75 0.80 10.81
C THR A 107 -7.50 0.88 9.93
N SER A 108 -7.27 -0.18 9.17
CA SER A 108 -6.21 -0.20 8.16
C SER A 108 -6.77 0.33 6.85
N ILE A 109 -6.11 1.31 6.23
CA ILE A 109 -6.48 1.88 4.93
C ILE A 109 -5.31 1.80 3.97
N TRP A 110 -5.56 1.41 2.72
CA TRP A 110 -4.55 1.43 1.68
C TRP A 110 -5.18 1.50 0.28
N LEU A 111 -4.39 1.94 -0.70
CA LEU A 111 -4.75 1.88 -2.11
C LEU A 111 -4.03 0.72 -2.79
N SER A 112 -4.69 0.06 -3.74
CA SER A 112 -4.11 -1.02 -4.52
C SER A 112 -2.95 -0.54 -5.39
N GLN A 113 -1.82 -1.25 -5.42
CA GLN A 113 -0.64 -0.89 -6.25
C GLN A 113 -0.88 -1.02 -7.77
N ALA A 114 -1.96 -1.72 -8.15
CA ALA A 114 -2.35 -1.93 -9.53
C ALA A 114 -3.53 -1.03 -9.91
N GLU A 115 -3.63 -0.74 -11.21
CA GLU A 115 -4.75 -0.07 -11.84
C GLU A 115 -5.60 -1.08 -12.60
N PHE A 116 -6.90 -0.81 -12.71
CA PHE A 116 -7.88 -1.73 -13.28
C PHE A 116 -8.73 -1.05 -14.36
N SER A 117 -9.11 -1.78 -15.41
CA SER A 117 -9.97 -1.28 -16.48
C SER A 117 -11.45 -1.24 -16.08
N GLN A 118 -11.82 -1.99 -15.04
CA GLN A 118 -13.17 -2.09 -14.49
C GLN A 118 -13.17 -1.73 -13.00
N PRO A 119 -14.32 -1.38 -12.39
CA PRO A 119 -14.42 -0.97 -10.99
C PRO A 119 -14.32 -2.17 -10.01
N ASN A 120 -13.36 -3.06 -10.21
CA ASN A 120 -13.04 -4.16 -9.31
C ASN A 120 -11.57 -4.59 -9.50
N ARG A 121 -11.00 -5.21 -8.47
CA ARG A 121 -9.58 -5.61 -8.44
C ARG A 121 -9.31 -7.01 -9.02
N GLN A 122 -10.24 -7.59 -9.78
CA GLN A 122 -10.01 -8.92 -10.33
C GLN A 122 -8.84 -8.88 -11.31
N LYS A 123 -8.00 -9.92 -11.29
CA LYS A 123 -6.82 -10.04 -12.16
C LYS A 123 -7.17 -9.89 -13.65
N ILE A 124 -8.35 -10.36 -14.06
CA ILE A 124 -8.82 -10.19 -15.45
C ILE A 124 -8.99 -8.72 -15.84
N ASN A 125 -9.24 -7.84 -14.88
CA ASN A 125 -9.42 -6.41 -15.08
C ASN A 125 -8.15 -5.60 -14.84
N LEU A 126 -7.00 -6.24 -14.58
CA LEU A 126 -5.73 -5.53 -14.47
C LEU A 126 -5.47 -4.70 -15.74
N ALA A 127 -5.19 -3.41 -15.58
CA ALA A 127 -4.80 -2.49 -16.64
C ALA A 127 -3.30 -2.22 -16.60
N HIS A 128 -2.79 -1.77 -15.45
CA HIS A 128 -1.39 -1.42 -15.26
C HIS A 128 -0.87 -1.80 -13.88
N ILE A 129 0.45 -1.98 -13.79
CA ILE A 129 1.17 -2.16 -12.53
C ILE A 129 2.50 -1.43 -12.58
N ALA A 130 2.81 -0.62 -11.56
CA ALA A 130 4.01 0.23 -11.54
C ALA A 130 4.96 -0.04 -10.37
N ALA A 131 4.74 -1.13 -9.63
CA ALA A 131 5.62 -1.53 -8.55
C ALA A 131 5.77 -3.05 -8.48
N CYS A 132 6.92 -3.50 -7.94
CA CYS A 132 7.07 -4.81 -7.32
C CYS A 132 7.22 -4.61 -5.82
N TRP A 133 6.85 -5.60 -5.02
CA TRP A 133 6.94 -5.48 -3.56
C TRP A 133 7.19 -6.80 -2.85
N VAL A 134 7.62 -6.74 -1.61
CA VAL A 134 7.69 -7.89 -0.69
C VAL A 134 7.17 -7.44 0.66
N ASP A 135 6.22 -8.19 1.20
CA ASP A 135 5.75 -8.01 2.57
C ASP A 135 6.51 -8.99 3.47
N ILE A 136 7.30 -8.45 4.40
CA ILE A 136 8.08 -9.19 5.38
C ILE A 136 7.37 -9.07 6.72
N ASP A 137 6.56 -10.06 7.06
CA ASP A 137 5.83 -10.10 8.32
C ASP A 137 6.74 -10.52 9.48
N LEU A 138 7.04 -9.58 10.37
CA LEU A 138 7.88 -9.80 11.55
C LEU A 138 7.07 -10.05 12.83
N ARG A 139 5.75 -9.87 12.81
CA ARG A 139 4.89 -9.90 13.99
C ARG A 139 3.64 -10.76 13.83
N HIS A 140 3.47 -11.43 12.69
CA HIS A 140 2.35 -12.35 12.50
C HIS A 140 2.61 -13.66 13.26
N GLU A 141 1.59 -14.27 13.85
CA GLU A 141 1.72 -15.52 14.63
C GLU A 141 2.31 -16.68 13.80
N ASN A 142 1.90 -16.76 12.54
CA ASN A 142 2.41 -17.73 11.56
C ASN A 142 3.78 -17.35 10.96
N SER A 143 4.37 -16.22 11.34
CA SER A 143 5.72 -15.87 10.86
C SER A 143 6.75 -16.83 11.47
N PRO A 144 7.75 -17.27 10.67
CA PRO A 144 8.87 -18.05 11.17
C PRO A 144 9.49 -17.46 12.45
N PRO A 145 9.87 -18.28 13.45
CA PRO A 145 10.38 -17.80 14.73
C PRO A 145 11.57 -16.84 14.62
N HIS A 146 12.47 -17.05 13.65
CA HIS A 146 13.62 -16.18 13.45
C HIS A 146 13.22 -14.78 13.00
N LEU A 147 12.22 -14.64 12.11
CA LEU A 147 11.69 -13.34 11.71
C LEU A 147 11.06 -12.59 12.87
N ARG A 148 10.35 -13.31 13.76
CA ARG A 148 9.71 -12.71 14.94
C ARG A 148 10.70 -12.13 15.95
N ARG A 149 11.94 -12.64 15.97
CA ARG A 149 13.02 -12.15 16.83
C ARG A 149 13.74 -10.92 16.27
N LEU A 150 13.58 -10.62 14.99
CA LEU A 150 14.23 -9.47 14.37
C LEU A 150 13.58 -8.15 14.80
N SER A 151 14.42 -7.18 15.13
CA SER A 151 14.01 -5.78 15.14
C SER A 151 13.73 -5.31 13.71
N PRO A 152 12.89 -4.27 13.50
CA PRO A 152 12.65 -3.71 12.18
C PRO A 152 13.94 -3.32 11.45
N ASP A 153 14.88 -2.70 12.17
CA ASP A 153 16.18 -2.30 11.61
C ASP A 153 17.07 -3.49 11.24
N ALA A 154 17.04 -4.57 12.03
CA ALA A 154 17.79 -5.78 11.70
C ALA A 154 17.21 -6.45 10.45
N ALA A 155 15.88 -6.56 10.36
CA ALA A 155 15.21 -7.08 9.18
C ALA A 155 15.52 -6.23 7.94
N LEU A 156 15.47 -4.90 8.06
CA LEU A 156 15.84 -3.99 6.98
C LEU A 156 17.28 -4.22 6.51
N LYS A 157 18.25 -4.22 7.43
CA LYS A 157 19.67 -4.44 7.10
C LYS A 157 19.89 -5.76 6.36
N LEU A 158 19.26 -6.84 6.84
CA LEU A 158 19.35 -8.17 6.20
C LEU A 158 18.73 -8.15 4.80
N THR A 159 17.56 -7.54 4.63
CA THR A 159 16.91 -7.42 3.32
C THR A 159 17.77 -6.62 2.33
N LEU A 160 18.34 -5.48 2.75
CA LEU A 160 19.21 -4.66 1.88
C LEU A 160 20.51 -5.41 1.52
N ALA A 161 21.08 -6.17 2.46
CA ALA A 161 22.24 -7.02 2.23
C ALA A 161 21.91 -8.14 1.23
N ARG A 162 20.73 -8.77 1.33
CA ARG A 162 20.24 -9.76 0.36
C ARG A 162 20.04 -9.16 -1.02
N CYS A 163 19.46 -7.96 -1.11
CA CYS A 163 19.34 -7.27 -2.41
C CYS A 163 20.72 -7.17 -3.08
N LYS A 164 21.74 -6.73 -2.32
CA LYS A 164 23.11 -6.65 -2.82
C LYS A 164 23.69 -8.02 -3.21
N GLY A 165 23.51 -9.05 -2.38
CA GLY A 165 24.04 -10.39 -2.62
C GLY A 165 23.43 -11.07 -3.85
N GLU A 166 22.12 -10.89 -4.05
CA GLU A 166 21.35 -11.48 -5.16
C GLU A 166 21.36 -10.62 -6.44
N GLY A 167 22.11 -9.50 -6.45
CA GLY A 167 22.16 -8.58 -7.59
C GLY A 167 20.84 -7.85 -7.87
N VAL A 168 19.92 -7.83 -6.91
CA VAL A 168 18.66 -7.07 -7.00
C VAL A 168 18.95 -5.60 -6.67
N PRO A 169 18.43 -4.63 -7.44
CA PRO A 169 18.54 -3.22 -7.08
C PRO A 169 18.05 -2.95 -5.65
N GLN A 170 18.62 -1.94 -4.99
CA GLN A 170 18.08 -1.49 -3.72
C GLN A 170 16.62 -1.03 -3.90
N PRO A 171 15.75 -1.25 -2.90
CA PRO A 171 14.34 -0.85 -2.99
C PRO A 171 14.22 0.67 -3.17
N SER A 172 13.11 1.10 -3.76
CA SER A 172 12.77 2.52 -3.87
C SER A 172 12.29 3.07 -2.53
N ALA A 173 11.55 2.26 -1.76
CA ALA A 173 11.04 2.63 -0.45
C ALA A 173 10.85 1.38 0.41
N VAL A 174 10.96 1.56 1.73
CA VAL A 174 10.58 0.56 2.72
C VAL A 174 9.65 1.21 3.75
N TYR A 175 8.51 0.58 3.98
CA TYR A 175 7.48 1.05 4.91
C TYR A 175 7.38 0.12 6.11
N TRP A 176 7.22 0.69 7.30
CA TRP A 176 6.78 -0.07 8.47
C TRP A 176 5.26 -0.23 8.42
N THR A 177 4.77 -1.47 8.41
CA THR A 177 3.33 -1.77 8.28
C THR A 177 2.61 -1.87 9.62
N GLY A 178 3.31 -1.67 10.74
CA GLY A 178 2.84 -2.03 12.08
C GLY A 178 3.18 -3.46 12.49
N ARG A 179 3.36 -4.37 11.52
CA ARG A 179 3.68 -5.78 11.75
C ARG A 179 4.97 -6.25 11.09
N GLY A 180 5.53 -5.44 10.19
CA GLY A 180 6.63 -5.87 9.35
C GLY A 180 7.06 -4.78 8.39
N LEU A 181 7.82 -5.19 7.37
CA LEU A 181 8.32 -4.30 6.33
C LEU A 181 7.57 -4.54 5.02
N ALA A 182 7.02 -3.49 4.42
CA ALA A 182 6.64 -3.52 3.02
C ALA A 182 7.77 -2.88 2.19
N VAL A 183 8.48 -3.72 1.45
CA VAL A 183 9.66 -3.35 0.67
C VAL A 183 9.23 -3.20 -0.79
N LYS A 184 9.51 -2.07 -1.43
CA LYS A 184 8.92 -1.74 -2.73
C LYS A 184 9.95 -1.23 -3.73
N TRP A 185 9.78 -1.66 -4.97
CA TRP A 185 10.54 -1.20 -6.14
C TRP A 185 9.58 -0.54 -7.12
N TYR A 186 9.71 0.76 -7.33
CA TYR A 186 8.91 1.49 -8.30
C TYR A 186 9.51 1.36 -9.69
N LEU A 187 8.67 1.04 -10.65
CA LEU A 187 9.04 0.92 -12.04
C LEU A 187 9.02 2.31 -12.66
N THR A 188 10.04 2.63 -13.45
CA THR A 188 10.13 3.90 -14.18
C THR A 188 8.96 4.14 -15.13
N LYS A 189 8.32 3.06 -15.59
CA LYS A 189 7.09 3.08 -16.38
C LYS A 189 6.16 1.97 -15.90
N ALA A 190 4.88 2.28 -15.76
CA ALA A 190 3.89 1.25 -15.45
C ALA A 190 3.81 0.22 -16.57
N LEU A 191 3.82 -1.04 -16.19
CA LEU A 191 3.69 -2.18 -17.08
C LEU A 191 2.22 -2.38 -17.46
N PRO A 192 1.91 -2.61 -18.74
CA PRO A 192 0.55 -2.96 -19.16
C PRO A 192 0.22 -4.40 -18.74
N LYS A 193 -1.08 -4.74 -18.74
CA LYS A 193 -1.58 -6.10 -18.49
C LYS A 193 -0.80 -7.20 -19.22
N ALA A 194 -0.39 -6.96 -20.46
CA ALA A 194 0.34 -7.95 -21.27
C ALA A 194 1.67 -8.39 -20.64
N ALA A 195 2.31 -7.55 -19.82
CA ALA A 195 3.55 -7.87 -19.13
C ALA A 195 3.34 -8.62 -17.80
N TYR A 196 2.09 -8.87 -17.40
CA TYR A 196 1.76 -9.50 -16.12
C TYR A 196 2.50 -10.83 -15.87
N PRO A 197 2.64 -11.78 -16.82
CA PRO A 197 3.33 -13.03 -16.55
C PRO A 197 4.80 -12.83 -16.12
N ARG A 198 5.50 -11.88 -16.76
CA ARG A 198 6.88 -11.52 -16.40
C ARG A 198 6.95 -10.81 -15.06
N TRP A 199 6.03 -9.87 -14.82
CA TRP A 199 5.92 -9.19 -13.53
C TRP A 199 5.66 -10.19 -12.39
N ALA A 200 4.76 -11.16 -12.59
CA ALA A 200 4.45 -12.18 -11.60
C ALA A 200 5.65 -13.07 -11.29
N ALA A 201 6.44 -13.46 -12.30
CA ALA A 201 7.67 -14.21 -12.09
C ALA A 201 8.69 -13.42 -11.24
N VAL A 202 8.85 -12.12 -11.50
CA VAL A 202 9.69 -11.23 -10.67
C VAL A 202 9.14 -11.16 -9.25
N GLN A 203 7.85 -10.88 -9.09
CA GLN A 203 7.17 -10.78 -7.79
C GLN A 203 7.34 -12.06 -6.96
N SER A 204 7.25 -13.24 -7.58
CA SER A 204 7.50 -14.53 -6.92
C SER A 204 8.96 -14.71 -6.54
N ALA A 205 9.91 -14.32 -7.40
CA ALA A 205 11.34 -14.43 -7.10
C ALA A 205 11.74 -13.53 -5.91
N LEU A 206 11.18 -12.32 -5.81
CA LEU A 206 11.52 -11.38 -4.74
C LEU A 206 11.27 -11.90 -3.32
N VAL A 207 10.46 -12.95 -3.14
CA VAL A 207 10.27 -13.61 -1.83
C VAL A 207 11.61 -14.08 -1.22
N MET A 208 12.60 -14.42 -2.05
CA MET A 208 13.96 -14.78 -1.62
C MET A 208 14.65 -13.67 -0.79
N LEU A 209 14.19 -12.42 -0.88
CA LEU A 209 14.73 -11.30 -0.11
C LEU A 209 14.25 -11.29 1.34
N THR A 210 13.26 -12.11 1.69
CA THR A 210 12.84 -12.31 3.08
C THR A 210 14.00 -12.91 3.88
N PRO A 211 14.39 -12.34 5.03
CA PRO A 211 15.48 -12.89 5.83
C PRO A 211 15.24 -14.37 6.21
N THR A 212 16.25 -15.22 6.06
CA THR A 212 16.20 -16.62 6.54
C THR A 212 17.06 -16.78 7.78
N GLU A 213 16.92 -17.92 8.45
CA GLU A 213 17.94 -18.40 9.39
C GLU A 213 19.26 -18.53 8.62
N ASN A 214 20.36 -18.09 9.24
CA ASN A 214 21.72 -18.28 8.72
C ASN A 214 22.13 -19.75 8.84
#